data_AF-A0A2D6CSB1-F1
#
_entry.id   AF-A0A2D6CSB1-F1
#
_cell.length_a   1.000
_cell.length_b   1.000
_cell.length_c   1.000
_cell.angle_alpha   90.00
_cell.angle_beta   90.00
_cell.angle_gamma   90.00
#
_symmetry.space_group_name_H-M   'P 1'
#
loop_
_entity.id
_entity.type
_entity.pdbx_description
1 polymer ?
#
loop_
_entity_poly.entity_id
_entity_poly.type
_entity_poly.pdbx_seq_one_letter_code
_entity_poly.pdbx_strand_id
1 'polypeptide(L)'
;MILVLDACAMIAYLRDEAGGDVVGDLLADAENRSYAHAVNLCEVYYDALRRGAATDSTRLADDAVASIEHAGVEMREDLDGDLWR
;
A
#
# COMPACT_ATOMS: atom_id res chain seq x y z
N MET A 1 -2.50 -16.58 -3.44
CA MET A 1 -1.64 -16.68 -2.22
C MET A 1 -1.99 -15.54 -1.25
N ILE A 2 -1.65 -15.67 0.04
CA ILE A 2 -1.75 -14.53 0.97
C ILE A 2 -0.48 -13.68 0.84
N LEU A 3 -0.67 -12.39 0.57
CA LEU A 3 0.40 -11.39 0.49
C LEU A 3 0.19 -10.39 1.62
N VAL A 4 1.23 -10.14 2.40
CA VAL A 4 1.24 -9.06 3.39
C VAL A 4 2.24 -8.01 2.93
N LEU A 5 1.74 -6.83 2.62
CA LEU A 5 2.50 -5.74 2.02
C LEU A 5 3.03 -4.81 3.10
N ASP A 6 4.34 -4.63 3.10
CA ASP A 6 4.99 -3.53 3.80
C ASP A 6 4.78 -2.20 3.04
N ALA A 7 4.98 -1.07 3.74
CA ALA A 7 4.78 0.25 3.16
C ALA A 7 5.70 0.49 1.95
N CYS A 8 6.95 0.01 2.00
CA CYS A 8 7.89 0.20 0.90
C CYS A 8 7.42 -0.45 -0.42
N ALA A 9 6.75 -1.60 -0.36
CA ALA A 9 6.22 -2.29 -1.53
C ALA A 9 5.08 -1.48 -2.17
N MET A 10 4.17 -0.96 -1.34
CA MET A 10 3.07 -0.10 -1.78
C MET A 10 3.57 1.24 -2.34
N ILE A 11 4.56 1.86 -1.70
CA ILE A 11 5.18 3.11 -2.17
C ILE A 11 5.87 2.88 -3.52
N ALA A 12 6.60 1.77 -3.69
CA ALA A 12 7.27 1.48 -4.95
C ALA A 12 6.25 1.31 -6.10
N TYR A 13 5.14 0.62 -5.84
CA TYR A 13 4.03 0.47 -6.78
C TYR A 13 3.40 1.82 -7.17
N LEU A 14 3.02 2.65 -6.19
CA LEU A 14 2.39 3.96 -6.45
C LEU A 14 3.28 4.93 -7.25
N ARG A 15 4.59 4.75 -7.16
CA ARG A 15 5.57 5.71 -7.68
C ARG A 15 6.32 5.22 -8.91
N ASP A 16 5.99 4.02 -9.42
CA ASP A 16 6.69 3.38 -10.53
C ASP A 16 8.21 3.27 -10.24
N GLU A 17 8.55 2.95 -8.98
CA GLU A 17 9.93 2.70 -8.54
C GLU A 17 10.31 1.22 -8.80
N ALA A 18 11.60 0.90 -8.76
CA ALA A 18 12.07 -0.47 -8.99
C ALA A 18 11.42 -1.48 -8.02
N GLY A 19 10.81 -2.53 -8.57
CA GLY A 19 10.03 -3.53 -7.81
C GLY A 19 8.54 -3.20 -7.71
N GLY A 20 8.11 -1.99 -8.09
CA GLY A 20 6.69 -1.63 -8.18
C GLY A 20 5.93 -2.41 -9.25
N ASP A 21 6.60 -2.77 -10.33
CA ASP A 21 6.11 -3.67 -11.39
C ASP A 21 5.77 -5.06 -10.84
N VAL A 22 6.68 -5.64 -10.05
CA VAL A 22 6.46 -6.94 -9.39
C VAL A 22 5.27 -6.89 -8.43
N VAL A 23 5.14 -5.80 -7.67
CA VAL A 23 3.99 -5.60 -6.78
C VAL A 23 2.70 -5.45 -7.59
N GLY A 24 2.73 -4.70 -8.70
CA GLY A 24 1.59 -4.53 -9.60
C GLY A 24 1.10 -5.87 -10.19
N ASP A 25 2.03 -6.71 -10.66
CA ASP A 25 1.71 -8.04 -11.20
C ASP A 25 1.08 -8.95 -10.13
N LEU A 26 1.59 -8.89 -8.89
CA LEU A 26 1.03 -9.65 -7.76
C LEU A 26 -0.37 -9.18 -7.37
N LEU A 27 -0.64 -7.87 -7.42
CA LEU A 27 -1.95 -7.28 -7.13
C LEU A 27 -2.97 -7.54 -8.25
N ALA A 28 -2.52 -7.64 -9.51
CA ALA A 28 -3.39 -7.92 -10.65
C ALA A 28 -3.87 -9.38 -10.70
N ASP A 29 -3.18 -10.29 -10.03
CA ASP A 29 -3.56 -11.70 -9.94
C ASP A 29 -4.69 -11.91 -8.92
N ALA A 30 -5.88 -12.21 -9.44
CA ALA A 30 -7.09 -12.44 -8.65
C ALA A 30 -7.04 -13.67 -7.72
N GLU A 31 -6.07 -14.58 -7.89
CA GLU A 31 -5.85 -15.69 -6.96
C GLU A 31 -5.08 -15.26 -5.70
N ASN A 32 -4.59 -14.01 -5.66
CA ASN A 32 -3.94 -13.41 -4.51
C ASN A 32 -4.92 -12.65 -3.61
N ARG A 33 -4.65 -12.74 -2.31
CA ARG A 33 -5.31 -11.96 -1.27
C ARG A 33 -4.25 -11.09 -0.62
N SER A 34 -4.39 -9.79 -0.82
CA SER A 34 -3.38 -8.82 -0.41
C SER A 34 -3.86 -8.07 0.82
N TYR A 35 -3.01 -8.03 1.84
CA TYR A 35 -3.27 -7.30 3.07
C TYR A 35 -2.18 -6.27 3.33
N ALA A 36 -2.55 -5.19 4.00
CA ALA A 36 -1.60 -4.28 4.64
C ALA A 36 -2.08 -3.98 6.05
N HIS A 37 -1.15 -3.94 7.00
CA HIS A 37 -1.51 -3.48 8.34
C HIS A 37 -1.73 -1.97 8.32
N ALA A 38 -2.61 -1.45 9.18
CA ALA A 38 -2.97 -0.04 9.25
C ALA A 38 -1.74 0.87 9.45
N VAL A 39 -0.71 0.40 10.18
CA VAL A 39 0.57 1.11 10.33
C VAL A 39 1.27 1.31 8.98
N ASN A 40 1.27 0.30 8.10
CA ASN A 40 1.90 0.40 6.79
C ASN A 40 1.13 1.35 5.88
N LEU A 41 -0.21 1.40 5.98
CA LEU A 41 -1.01 2.41 5.28
C LEU A 41 -0.77 3.82 5.83
N CYS A 42 -0.56 3.97 7.15
CA CYS A 42 -0.13 5.25 7.73
C CYS A 42 1.23 5.68 7.17
N GLU A 43 2.18 4.76 7.00
CA GLU A 43 3.49 5.08 6.38
C GLU A 43 3.36 5.51 4.92
N VAL A 44 2.50 4.85 4.13
CA VAL A 44 2.16 5.28 2.75
C VAL A 44 1.58 6.71 2.76
N TYR A 45 0.61 6.96 3.64
CA TYR A 45 -0.02 8.27 3.81
C TYR A 45 1.02 9.35 4.14
N TYR A 46 1.86 9.10 5.14
CA TYR A 46 2.86 10.06 5.59
C TYR A 46 3.98 10.27 4.56
N ASP A 47 4.38 9.24 3.80
CA ASP A 47 5.33 9.40 2.71
C ASP A 47 4.77 10.33 1.62
N ALA A 48 3.52 10.11 1.20
CA ALA A 48 2.83 10.98 0.24
C ALA A 48 2.68 12.41 0.77
N LEU A 49 2.24 12.56 2.03
CA LEU A 49 2.08 13.86 2.69
C LEU A 49 3.41 14.64 2.75
N ARG A 50 4.51 13.97 3.13
CA ARG A 50 5.83 14.59 3.28
C ARG A 50 6.45 14.96 1.94
N ARG A 51 6.18 14.18 0.88
CA ARG A 51 6.72 14.43 -0.46
C ARG A 51 5.88 15.43 -1.27
N GLY A 52 4.62 15.65 -0.91
CA GLY A 52 3.79 16.72 -1.45
C GLY A 52 4.32 18.09 -1.02
N ALA A 53 5.12 18.74 -1.87
CA ALA A 53 5.72 20.06 -1.62
C ALA A 53 4.77 21.25 -1.87
N ALA A 54 3.48 21.01 -2.10
CA ALA A 54 2.52 22.00 -2.60
C ALA A 54 1.24 22.08 -1.75
N THR A 55 0.42 23.10 -1.99
CA THR A 55 -0.95 23.18 -1.49
C THR A 55 -1.72 21.91 -1.89
N ASP A 56 -2.41 21.26 -0.94
CA ASP A 56 -3.15 19.98 -1.05
C ASP A 56 -2.41 18.66 -0.77
N SER A 57 -1.30 18.67 -0.01
CA SER A 57 -0.60 17.43 0.39
C SER A 57 -1.48 16.39 1.10
N THR A 58 -2.51 16.82 1.84
CA THR A 58 -3.48 15.93 2.48
C THR A 58 -4.29 15.14 1.45
N ARG A 59 -4.77 15.79 0.39
CA ARG A 59 -5.54 15.12 -0.68
C ARG A 59 -4.67 14.10 -1.41
N LEU A 60 -3.41 14.44 -1.71
CA LEU A 60 -2.48 13.50 -2.32
C LEU A 60 -2.22 12.27 -1.44
N ALA A 61 -2.19 12.45 -0.12
CA ALA A 61 -2.03 11.36 0.83
C ALA A 61 -3.28 10.48 0.93
N ASP A 62 -4.48 11.09 0.92
CA ASP A 62 -5.75 10.36 0.84
C ASP A 62 -5.84 9.56 -0.48
N ASP A 63 -5.50 10.18 -1.61
CA ASP A 63 -5.50 9.55 -2.93
C ASP A 63 -4.51 8.37 -3.01
N ALA A 64 -3.36 8.47 -2.31
CA ALA A 64 -2.36 7.40 -2.26
C ALA A 64 -2.90 6.15 -1.54
N VAL A 65 -3.54 6.31 -0.38
CA VAL A 65 -4.15 5.20 0.36
C VAL A 65 -5.32 4.62 -0.44
N ALA A 66 -6.19 5.47 -1.00
CA ALA A 66 -7.32 5.02 -1.81
C ALA A 66 -6.87 4.23 -3.06
N SER A 67 -5.74 4.60 -3.66
CA SER A 67 -5.17 3.87 -4.80
C SER A 67 -4.71 2.46 -4.43
N ILE A 68 -4.18 2.27 -3.22
CA ILE A 68 -3.79 0.96 -2.68
C ILE A 68 -5.01 0.09 -2.40
N GLU A 69 -6.05 0.66 -1.78
CA GLU A 69 -7.31 -0.04 -1.53
C GLU A 69 -7.99 -0.44 -2.85
N HIS A 70 -7.99 0.46 -3.84
CA HIS A 70 -8.54 0.19 -5.17
C HIS A 70 -7.76 -0.89 -5.93
N ALA A 71 -6.46 -1.03 -5.65
CA ALA A 71 -5.63 -2.11 -6.19
C ALA A 71 -5.89 -3.47 -5.51
N GLY A 72 -6.84 -3.56 -4.58
CA GLY A 72 -7.27 -4.81 -3.95
C GLY A 72 -6.54 -5.15 -2.65
N VAL A 73 -5.85 -4.18 -2.04
CA VAL A 73 -5.21 -4.37 -0.73
C VAL A 73 -6.23 -4.14 0.39
N GLU A 74 -6.46 -5.15 1.23
CA GLU A 74 -7.33 -5.08 2.38
C GLU A 74 -6.57 -4.63 3.63
N MET A 75 -7.08 -3.61 4.34
CA MET A 75 -6.50 -3.16 5.60
C MET A 75 -6.75 -4.16 6.73
N ARG A 76 -5.73 -4.36 7.57
CA ARG A 76 -5.78 -5.14 8.80
C ARG A 76 -5.26 -4.34 9.99
N GLU A 77 -5.77 -4.60 11.19
CA GLU A 77 -5.35 -3.94 12.44
C GLU A 77 -4.81 -4.93 13.48
N ASP A 78 -4.96 -6.23 13.21
CA ASP A 78 -4.44 -7.30 14.02
C ASP A 78 -2.95 -7.52 13.78
N LEU A 79 -2.22 -7.86 14.85
CA LEU A 79 -0.78 -8.17 14.84
C LEU A 79 -0.52 -9.64 15.19
N ASP A 80 -1.54 -10.49 15.05
CA ASP A 80 -1.41 -11.91 15.34
C ASP A 80 -0.75 -12.67 14.17
N GLY A 81 -0.49 -13.95 14.40
CA GLY A 81 0.13 -14.81 13.40
C GLY A 81 -0.76 -15.09 12.20
N ASP A 82 -2.08 -14.95 12.32
CA ASP A 82 -3.02 -15.29 11.25
C ASP A 82 -2.95 -14.26 10.11
N LEU A 83 -2.34 -13.10 10.36
CA LEU A 83 -2.04 -12.12 9.33
C LEU A 83 -0.92 -12.57 8.37
N TRP A 84 0.19 -13.12 8.89
CA TRP A 84 1.44 -13.25 8.12
C TRP A 84 2.10 -14.63 8.14
N ARG A 85 1.61 -15.59 8.95
CA ARG A 85 2.06 -16.99 8.95
C ARG A 85 1.13 -17.87 8.15
#